data_AF-A0A3S0CVM6-F1
#
_entry.id   AF-A0A3S0CVM6-F1
#
_cell.length_a   1.000
_cell.length_b   1.000
_cell.length_c   1.000
_cell.angle_alpha   90.00
_cell.angle_beta   90.00
_cell.angle_gamma   90.00
#
_symmetry.space_group_name_H-M   'P 1'
#
loop_
_entity.id
_entity.type
_entity.pdbx_description
1 polymer ?
#
loop_
_entity_poly.entity_id
_entity_poly.type
_entity_poly.pdbx_seq_one_letter_code
_entity_poly.pdbx_strand_id
1 'polypeptide(L)'
;MRIRFDRFPNGLTKALTLSFDDGRIHDRRLVDKFNEYGLKGTFHLNSGFLGKEGYISASEIKSLFAGHEVSAHTIDHPFLEQSPAEQVVHEISNDRAALEALVGYPVRGMSYPFGTHSDAVVAMLPTLGIEYARTTESHQGFHMPKDFLRWHPTCHHKMMVELADKFNQLEQRHTRMALFYVWGHSYEFENDNNWELIDRFGEKVGGKDDIWYATNAEIALYMQALGRLRFSVDSRIVHNPSAASVWISAEGDAVEIPGGAVVQLST
;
A
#
# COMPACT_ATOMS: atom_id res chain seq x y z
N MET A 1 -5.72 7.50 -31.03
CA MET A 1 -4.73 6.54 -30.48
C MET A 1 -5.38 5.77 -29.34
N ARG A 2 -5.17 4.45 -29.24
CA ARG A 2 -5.67 3.61 -28.14
C ARG A 2 -4.74 3.74 -26.94
N ILE A 3 -5.23 4.38 -25.88
CA ILE A 3 -4.53 4.56 -24.62
C ILE A 3 -5.11 3.64 -23.56
N ARG A 4 -4.26 3.04 -22.72
CA ARG A 4 -4.67 2.26 -21.55
C ARG A 4 -3.82 2.60 -20.33
N PHE A 5 -4.46 2.60 -19.16
CA PHE A 5 -3.84 2.79 -17.83
C PHE A 5 -3.60 1.43 -17.19
N ASP A 6 -2.69 0.66 -17.80
CA ASP A 6 -2.46 -0.75 -17.50
C ASP A 6 -0.97 -1.06 -17.28
N ARG A 7 -0.18 -0.06 -16.91
CA ARG A 7 1.26 -0.15 -16.68
C ARG A 7 1.63 0.52 -15.36
N PHE A 8 2.38 -0.20 -14.53
CA PHE A 8 3.12 0.30 -13.37
C PHE A 8 4.44 0.95 -13.82
N PRO A 9 5.24 1.54 -12.88
CA PRO A 9 6.57 2.03 -13.20
C PRO A 9 7.40 1.06 -14.04
N ASN A 10 8.20 1.62 -14.96
CA ASN A 10 9.02 0.89 -15.93
C ASN A 10 8.22 0.03 -16.93
N GLY A 11 6.93 0.29 -17.11
CA GLY A 11 6.09 -0.48 -18.04
C GLY A 11 5.69 -1.86 -17.51
N LEU A 12 5.85 -2.10 -16.21
CA LEU A 12 5.49 -3.36 -15.57
C LEU A 12 3.97 -3.56 -15.52
N THR A 13 3.53 -4.81 -15.38
CA THR A 13 2.10 -5.14 -15.23
C THR A 13 1.75 -5.75 -13.88
N LYS A 14 2.75 -6.06 -13.06
CA LYS A 14 2.60 -6.63 -11.72
C LYS A 14 3.19 -5.69 -10.66
N ALA A 15 2.52 -5.61 -9.53
CA ALA A 15 3.01 -4.97 -8.33
C ALA A 15 2.74 -5.84 -7.10
N LEU A 16 3.60 -5.73 -6.10
CA LEU A 16 3.48 -6.40 -4.80
C LEU A 16 3.59 -5.35 -3.69
N THR A 17 2.64 -5.38 -2.77
CA THR A 17 2.70 -4.60 -1.53
C THR A 17 2.27 -5.43 -0.33
N LEU A 18 2.84 -5.10 0.82
CA LEU A 18 2.56 -5.76 2.09
C LEU A 18 2.18 -4.71 3.13
N SER A 19 1.27 -5.05 4.04
CA SER A 19 0.99 -4.20 5.20
C SER A 19 0.80 -4.97 6.50
N PHE A 20 1.35 -4.44 7.59
CA PHE A 20 1.29 -5.07 8.91
C PHE A 20 0.89 -4.07 9.98
N ASP A 21 0.15 -4.54 10.99
CA ASP A 21 -0.49 -3.66 11.95
C ASP A 21 0.13 -3.72 13.36
N ASP A 22 -0.33 -2.79 14.20
CA ASP A 22 -0.15 -2.70 15.64
C ASP A 22 1.23 -2.27 16.14
N GLY A 23 2.28 -2.31 15.32
CA GLY A 23 3.62 -1.89 15.77
C GLY A 23 4.21 -2.80 16.84
N ARG A 24 4.04 -4.12 16.68
CA ARG A 24 4.47 -5.12 17.66
C ARG A 24 5.99 -5.33 17.60
N ILE A 25 6.58 -5.76 18.71
CA ILE A 25 8.05 -5.99 18.78
C ILE A 25 8.59 -6.96 17.71
N HIS A 26 7.74 -7.78 17.11
CA HIS A 26 8.09 -8.74 16.06
C HIS A 26 8.26 -8.09 14.69
N ASP A 27 7.81 -6.84 14.52
CA ASP A 27 8.07 -6.05 13.31
C ASP A 27 9.57 -5.89 13.06
N ARG A 28 10.42 -5.95 14.10
CA ARG A 28 11.89 -5.96 13.94
C ARG A 28 12.34 -7.09 13.02
N ARG A 29 11.94 -8.32 13.34
CA ARG A 29 12.28 -9.51 12.54
C ARG A 29 11.61 -9.47 11.18
N LEU A 30 10.37 -8.98 11.09
CA LEU A 30 9.65 -8.91 9.82
C LEU A 30 10.30 -7.92 8.85
N VAL A 31 10.68 -6.74 9.33
CA VAL A 31 11.42 -5.73 8.55
C VAL A 31 12.75 -6.29 8.06
N ASP A 32 13.51 -6.97 8.93
CA ASP A 32 14.77 -7.60 8.53
C ASP A 32 14.56 -8.57 7.36
N LYS A 33 13.50 -9.39 7.44
CA LYS A 33 13.12 -10.31 6.36
C LYS A 33 12.66 -9.59 5.09
N PHE A 34 11.90 -8.51 5.20
CA PHE A 34 11.52 -7.73 4.03
C PHE A 34 12.74 -7.15 3.33
N ASN A 35 13.69 -6.61 4.09
CA ASN A 35 14.94 -6.09 3.56
C ASN A 35 15.79 -7.18 2.89
N GLU A 36 15.89 -8.37 3.50
CA GLU A 36 16.59 -9.53 2.94
C GLU A 36 16.09 -9.90 1.52
N TYR A 37 14.77 -9.89 1.32
CA TYR A 37 14.14 -10.27 0.05
C TYR A 37 13.81 -9.09 -0.88
N GLY A 38 14.21 -7.87 -0.52
CA GLY A 38 13.92 -6.65 -1.31
C GLY A 38 12.44 -6.28 -1.36
N LEU A 39 11.65 -6.68 -0.37
CA LEU A 39 10.23 -6.40 -0.26
C LEU A 39 9.97 -5.01 0.36
N LYS A 40 8.82 -4.44 0.04
CA LYS A 40 8.34 -3.17 0.61
C LYS A 40 7.09 -3.41 1.46
N GLY A 41 7.08 -2.83 2.65
CA GLY A 41 5.99 -2.93 3.62
C GLY A 41 5.42 -1.58 4.01
N THR A 42 4.17 -1.62 4.45
CA THR A 42 3.44 -0.51 5.08
C THR A 42 3.06 -0.92 6.50
N PHE A 43 3.52 -0.21 7.51
CA PHE A 43 3.27 -0.54 8.90
C PHE A 43 2.25 0.41 9.50
N HIS A 44 1.06 -0.09 9.82
CA HIS A 44 -0.03 0.66 10.43
C HIS A 44 0.15 0.66 11.94
N LEU A 45 0.57 1.79 12.49
CA LEU A 45 1.01 1.89 13.89
C LEU A 45 -0.01 2.62 14.74
N ASN A 46 -0.10 2.21 16.01
CA ASN A 46 -0.86 2.91 17.04
C ASN A 46 0.09 3.76 17.89
N SER A 47 0.06 5.08 17.74
CA SER A 47 0.89 6.00 18.53
C SER A 47 0.69 5.83 20.04
N GLY A 48 -0.53 5.52 20.49
CA GLY A 48 -0.84 5.27 21.89
C GLY A 48 -0.24 3.99 22.45
N PHE A 49 0.24 3.07 21.61
CA PHE A 49 0.85 1.79 22.03
C PHE A 49 2.37 1.80 21.99
N LEU A 50 2.99 2.76 21.32
CA LEU A 50 4.45 2.82 21.20
C LEU A 50 5.13 2.85 22.56
N GLY A 51 6.10 1.95 22.75
CA GLY A 51 6.87 1.80 24.00
C GLY A 51 6.15 1.05 25.13
N LYS A 52 4.89 0.62 24.95
CA LYS A 52 4.23 -0.33 25.88
C LYS A 52 4.87 -1.71 25.76
N GLU A 53 4.65 -2.56 26.78
CA GLU A 53 5.12 -3.94 26.76
C GLU A 53 4.61 -4.70 25.51
N GLY A 54 5.54 -5.29 24.75
CA GLY A 54 5.23 -5.98 23.50
C GLY A 54 5.07 -5.09 22.26
N TYR A 55 5.29 -3.78 22.37
CA TYR A 55 5.25 -2.82 21.25
C TYR A 55 6.60 -2.16 20.98
N ILE A 56 6.81 -1.69 19.75
CA ILE A 56 8.02 -0.98 19.33
C ILE A 56 8.12 0.38 20.05
N SER A 57 9.34 0.79 20.42
CA SER A 57 9.56 2.11 21.00
C SER A 57 9.46 3.22 19.94
N ALA A 58 8.91 4.37 20.32
CA ALA A 58 8.87 5.56 19.46
C ALA A 58 10.26 5.97 18.92
N SER A 59 11.33 5.74 19.71
CA SER A 59 12.70 6.05 19.32
C SER A 59 13.24 5.20 18.17
N GLU A 60 12.65 4.02 17.95
CA GLU A 60 13.10 3.06 16.92
C GLU A 60 12.40 3.28 15.57
N ILE A 61 11.22 3.91 15.57
CA ILE A 61 10.32 3.99 14.40
C ILE A 61 11.02 4.44 13.13
N LYS A 62 11.74 5.57 13.19
CA LYS A 62 12.39 6.15 12.01
C LYS A 62 13.45 5.23 11.40
N SER A 63 14.27 4.61 12.24
CA SER A 63 15.36 3.73 11.79
C SER A 63 14.86 2.34 11.41
N LEU A 64 13.89 1.81 12.15
CA LEU A 64 13.34 0.48 11.90
C LEU A 64 12.61 0.45 10.56
N PHE A 65 11.72 1.40 10.32
CA PHE A 65 10.91 1.42 9.10
C PHE A 65 11.57 2.20 7.94
N ALA A 66 12.89 2.39 7.96
CA ALA A 66 13.60 3.07 6.87
C ALA A 66 13.44 2.27 5.57
N GLY A 67 12.94 2.92 4.52
CA GLY A 67 12.64 2.26 3.24
C GLY A 67 11.29 1.54 3.21
N HIS A 68 10.52 1.60 4.30
CA HIS A 68 9.13 1.18 4.39
C HIS A 68 8.24 2.39 4.68
N GLU A 69 6.93 2.17 4.64
CA GLU A 69 5.96 3.19 5.03
C GLU A 69 5.50 3.00 6.47
N VAL A 70 5.37 4.10 7.20
CA VAL A 70 4.61 4.20 8.46
C VAL A 70 3.27 4.85 8.14
N SER A 71 2.21 4.21 8.62
CA SER A 71 0.83 4.51 8.32
C SER A 71 0.02 4.55 9.63
N ALA A 72 -1.12 5.23 9.65
CA ALA A 72 -1.91 5.39 10.87
C ALA A 72 -2.73 4.13 11.19
N HIS A 73 -2.93 3.86 12.48
CA HIS A 73 -3.86 2.83 12.94
C HIS A 73 -4.72 3.29 14.12
N THR A 74 -4.86 4.61 14.34
CA THR A 74 -5.51 5.26 15.49
C THR A 74 -4.67 5.19 16.76
N ILE A 75 -5.01 5.98 17.78
CA ILE A 75 -4.20 6.07 19.00
C ILE A 75 -4.39 4.80 19.84
N ASP A 76 -5.65 4.48 20.13
CA ASP A 76 -6.02 3.46 21.13
C ASP A 76 -6.76 2.25 20.53
N HIS A 77 -6.81 2.15 19.19
CA HIS A 77 -7.45 1.05 18.47
C HIS A 77 -8.94 0.85 18.83
N PRO A 78 -9.82 1.88 18.74
CA PRO A 78 -11.25 1.74 19.02
C PRO A 78 -12.06 1.25 17.80
N PHE A 79 -13.28 0.76 18.05
CA PHE A 79 -14.29 0.56 16.99
C PHE A 79 -14.78 1.91 16.47
N LEU A 80 -14.22 2.37 15.34
CA LEU A 80 -14.50 3.71 14.81
C LEU A 80 -15.96 3.92 14.42
N GLU A 81 -16.63 2.88 13.91
CA GLU A 81 -18.06 2.93 13.53
C GLU A 81 -19.01 3.05 14.72
N GLN A 82 -18.52 2.77 15.93
CA GLN A 82 -19.25 2.87 17.20
C GLN A 82 -18.83 4.10 18.01
N SER A 83 -17.87 4.88 17.51
CA SER A 83 -17.31 6.04 18.20
C SER A 83 -18.02 7.33 17.77
N PRO A 84 -18.19 8.32 18.66
CA PRO A 84 -18.63 9.67 18.27
C PRO A 84 -17.67 10.29 17.24
N ALA A 85 -18.20 11.16 16.37
CA ALA A 85 -17.42 11.75 15.29
C ALA A 85 -16.19 12.53 15.81
N GLU A 86 -16.33 13.24 16.93
CA GLU A 86 -15.24 13.99 17.57
C GLU A 86 -14.10 13.06 18.02
N GLN A 87 -14.46 11.87 18.51
CA GLN A 87 -13.48 10.85 18.89
C GLN A 87 -12.79 10.27 17.65
N VAL A 88 -13.52 9.99 16.56
CA VAL A 88 -12.93 9.54 15.29
C VAL A 88 -11.92 10.56 14.77
N VAL A 89 -12.24 11.86 14.80
CA VAL A 89 -11.32 12.93 14.41
C VAL A 89 -10.07 12.94 15.30
N HIS A 90 -10.26 12.85 16.62
CA HIS A 90 -9.17 12.83 17.60
C HIS A 90 -8.23 11.64 17.36
N GLU A 91 -8.78 10.42 17.29
CA GLU A 91 -8.07 9.17 17.09
C GLU A 91 -7.21 9.18 15.83
N ILE A 92 -7.75 9.66 14.71
CA ILE A 92 -7.01 9.65 13.44
C ILE A 92 -6.02 10.80 13.37
N SER A 93 -6.43 12.02 13.73
CA SER A 93 -5.60 13.20 13.52
C SER A 93 -4.38 13.24 14.44
N ASN A 94 -4.56 12.86 15.71
CA ASN A 94 -3.47 12.88 16.68
C ASN A 94 -2.52 11.70 16.50
N ASP A 95 -3.03 10.54 16.05
CA ASP A 95 -2.18 9.42 15.67
C ASP A 95 -1.25 9.78 14.51
N ARG A 96 -1.82 10.36 13.45
CA ARG A 96 -1.03 10.89 12.32
C ARG A 96 -0.01 11.91 12.80
N ALA A 97 -0.40 12.91 13.58
CA ALA A 97 0.51 13.96 14.05
C ALA A 97 1.69 13.39 14.87
N ALA A 98 1.43 12.41 15.74
CA ALA A 98 2.47 11.75 16.52
C ALA A 98 3.43 10.96 15.62
N LEU A 99 2.92 10.19 14.66
CA LEU A 99 3.74 9.41 13.74
C LEU A 99 4.55 10.31 12.78
N GLU A 100 3.94 11.36 12.24
CA GLU A 100 4.58 12.36 11.38
C GLU A 100 5.79 13.01 12.07
N ALA A 101 5.69 13.30 13.37
CA ALA A 101 6.80 13.84 14.17
C ALA A 101 7.99 12.87 14.28
N LEU A 102 7.75 11.55 14.21
CA LEU A 102 8.79 10.53 14.28
C LEU A 102 9.45 10.30 12.92
N VAL A 103 8.66 10.26 11.84
CA VAL A 103 9.15 9.85 10.51
C VAL A 103 9.57 11.02 9.61
N GLY A 104 9.05 12.22 9.86
CA GLY A 104 9.41 13.44 9.12
C GLY A 104 8.76 13.56 7.74
N TYR A 105 7.69 12.81 7.47
CA TYR A 105 6.86 12.94 6.27
C TYR A 105 5.37 12.83 6.63
N PRO A 106 4.46 13.36 5.78
CA PRO A 106 3.01 13.28 6.02
C PRO A 106 2.52 11.83 6.03
N VAL A 107 1.79 11.43 7.08
CA VAL A 107 1.17 10.10 7.17
C VAL A 107 -0.21 10.19 6.53
N ARG A 108 -0.41 9.50 5.40
CA ARG A 108 -1.62 9.66 4.55
C ARG A 108 -2.40 8.35 4.38
N GLY A 109 -1.88 7.25 4.88
CA GLY A 109 -2.56 5.96 4.90
C GLY A 109 -3.13 5.61 6.25
N MET A 110 -4.05 4.65 6.25
CA MET A 110 -4.44 3.96 7.47
C MET A 110 -4.88 2.51 7.23
N SER A 111 -5.14 1.79 8.32
CA SER A 111 -6.01 0.61 8.33
C SER A 111 -7.07 0.77 9.40
N TYR A 112 -8.25 0.19 9.17
CA TYR A 112 -9.36 0.26 10.13
C TYR A 112 -9.11 -0.68 11.31
N PRO A 113 -9.09 -0.20 12.57
CA PRO A 113 -9.07 -1.05 13.74
C PRO A 113 -10.19 -2.09 13.68
N PHE A 114 -9.89 -3.34 14.04
CA PHE A 114 -10.82 -4.48 13.95
C PHE A 114 -11.39 -4.76 12.54
N GLY A 115 -10.91 -4.07 11.50
CA GLY A 115 -11.44 -4.17 10.14
C GLY A 115 -12.83 -3.56 9.95
N THR A 116 -13.36 -2.83 10.93
CA THR A 116 -14.73 -2.31 10.91
C THR A 116 -14.75 -0.84 10.47
N HIS A 117 -15.78 -0.47 9.73
CA HIS A 117 -15.97 0.88 9.20
C HIS A 117 -17.45 1.16 8.91
N SER A 118 -17.81 2.44 8.82
CA SER A 118 -19.11 2.91 8.33
C SER A 118 -18.92 3.96 7.24
N ASP A 119 -19.95 4.21 6.44
CA ASP A 119 -19.91 5.25 5.42
C ASP A 119 -19.63 6.64 6.01
N ALA A 120 -20.10 6.90 7.23
CA ALA A 120 -19.82 8.13 7.95
C ALA A 120 -18.31 8.28 8.24
N VAL A 121 -17.68 7.23 8.79
CA VAL A 121 -16.22 7.23 9.05
C VAL A 121 -15.45 7.40 7.74
N VAL A 122 -15.81 6.64 6.70
CA VAL A 122 -15.12 6.68 5.40
C VAL A 122 -15.21 8.08 4.77
N ALA A 123 -16.36 8.74 4.86
CA ALA A 123 -16.56 10.09 4.33
C ALA A 123 -15.71 11.15 5.06
N MET A 124 -15.34 10.91 6.32
CA MET A 124 -14.48 11.82 7.09
C MET A 124 -13.01 11.73 6.67
N LEU A 125 -12.53 10.55 6.27
CA LEU A 125 -11.12 10.26 6.04
C LEU A 125 -10.38 11.27 5.14
N PRO A 126 -10.92 11.69 3.96
CA PRO A 126 -10.24 12.67 3.11
C PRO A 126 -10.05 14.04 3.79
N THR A 127 -11.02 14.46 4.59
CA THR A 127 -10.95 15.73 5.34
C THR A 127 -9.89 15.68 6.44
N LEU A 128 -9.58 14.47 6.93
CA LEU A 128 -8.51 14.18 7.87
C LEU A 128 -7.19 13.87 7.16
N GLY A 129 -7.10 14.04 5.84
CA GLY A 129 -5.88 13.86 5.06
C GLY A 129 -5.51 12.41 4.75
N ILE A 130 -6.42 11.46 4.96
CA ILE A 130 -6.22 10.06 4.59
C ILE A 130 -6.60 9.86 3.11
N GLU A 131 -5.70 9.20 2.38
CA GLU A 131 -5.78 8.95 0.94
C GLU A 131 -6.12 7.49 0.62
N TYR A 132 -5.81 6.57 1.54
CA TYR A 132 -6.20 5.17 1.45
C TYR A 132 -6.41 4.55 2.84
N ALA A 133 -7.27 3.54 2.93
CA ALA A 133 -7.54 2.80 4.15
C ALA A 133 -7.78 1.31 3.87
N ARG A 134 -7.02 0.43 4.51
CA ARG A 134 -7.13 -1.03 4.33
C ARG A 134 -8.21 -1.64 5.22
N THR A 135 -9.02 -2.54 4.65
CA THR A 135 -10.02 -3.39 5.32
C THR A 135 -9.51 -4.82 5.55
N THR A 136 -10.17 -5.62 6.38
CA THR A 136 -9.78 -7.03 6.60
C THR A 136 -10.37 -8.01 5.57
N GLU A 137 -11.26 -7.55 4.68
CA GLU A 137 -11.88 -8.38 3.66
C GLU A 137 -10.86 -8.76 2.56
N SER A 138 -10.64 -10.06 2.38
CA SER A 138 -9.69 -10.59 1.39
C SER A 138 -10.41 -11.15 0.17
N HIS A 139 -10.07 -10.68 -1.03
CA HIS A 139 -10.77 -11.07 -2.26
C HIS A 139 -10.03 -12.18 -3.06
N GLN A 140 -8.82 -12.57 -2.66
CA GLN A 140 -7.98 -13.63 -3.27
C GLN A 140 -7.65 -13.41 -4.76
N GLY A 141 -7.92 -12.21 -5.28
CA GLY A 141 -7.59 -11.81 -6.64
C GLY A 141 -6.42 -10.83 -6.67
N PHE A 142 -5.98 -10.48 -7.87
CA PHE A 142 -4.88 -9.53 -8.07
C PHE A 142 -5.33 -8.24 -8.75
N HIS A 143 -6.59 -7.82 -8.57
CA HIS A 143 -7.08 -6.60 -9.21
C HIS A 143 -6.76 -5.35 -8.38
N MET A 144 -6.64 -4.20 -9.04
CA MET A 144 -6.59 -2.91 -8.35
C MET A 144 -7.87 -2.66 -7.54
N PRO A 145 -7.80 -1.92 -6.42
CA PRO A 145 -8.99 -1.52 -5.67
C PRO A 145 -9.85 -0.57 -6.50
N LYS A 146 -11.17 -0.63 -6.26
CA LYS A 146 -12.14 0.34 -6.83
C LYS A 146 -12.26 1.59 -5.96
N ASP A 147 -12.04 1.44 -4.66
CA ASP A 147 -12.10 2.48 -3.65
C ASP A 147 -10.88 2.32 -2.74
N PHE A 148 -9.96 3.28 -2.77
CA PHE A 148 -8.76 3.25 -1.93
C PHE A 148 -9.09 3.45 -0.44
N LEU A 149 -10.23 4.04 -0.09
CA LEU A 149 -10.68 4.17 1.31
C LEU A 149 -11.39 2.91 1.81
N ARG A 150 -11.64 1.93 0.94
CA ARG A 150 -12.10 0.58 1.26
C ARG A 150 -11.22 -0.43 0.52
N TRP A 151 -9.93 -0.37 0.79
CA TRP A 151 -8.96 -1.20 0.09
C TRP A 151 -8.98 -2.61 0.67
N HIS A 152 -9.65 -3.52 -0.05
CA HIS A 152 -9.63 -4.94 0.22
C HIS A 152 -8.29 -5.55 -0.25
N PRO A 153 -7.48 -6.16 0.64
CA PRO A 153 -6.26 -6.84 0.24
C PRO A 153 -6.55 -8.13 -0.55
N THR A 154 -5.54 -8.62 -1.25
CA THR A 154 -5.59 -9.94 -1.88
C THR A 154 -5.79 -11.02 -0.83
N CYS A 155 -4.97 -11.02 0.23
CA CYS A 155 -5.06 -12.03 1.28
C CYS A 155 -4.40 -11.64 2.59
N HIS A 156 -4.78 -12.37 3.65
CA HIS A 156 -4.01 -12.46 4.86
C HIS A 156 -2.69 -13.24 4.64
N HIS A 157 -1.63 -12.97 5.42
CA HIS A 157 -0.30 -13.57 5.26
C HIS A 157 -0.31 -15.10 5.29
N LYS A 158 -1.28 -15.71 5.98
CA LYS A 158 -1.48 -17.17 6.04
C LYS A 158 -1.68 -17.82 4.65
N MET A 159 -2.16 -17.06 3.66
CA MET A 159 -2.36 -17.54 2.29
C MET A 159 -1.29 -17.05 1.29
N MET A 160 -0.32 -16.25 1.74
CA MET A 160 0.57 -15.54 0.82
C MET A 160 1.43 -16.47 -0.03
N VAL A 161 1.86 -17.61 0.53
CA VAL A 161 2.71 -18.58 -0.19
C VAL A 161 1.94 -19.28 -1.31
N GLU A 162 0.67 -19.68 -1.06
CA GLU A 162 -0.17 -20.31 -2.09
C GLU A 162 -0.48 -19.32 -3.22
N LEU A 163 -0.81 -18.08 -2.87
CA LEU A 163 -1.17 -17.05 -3.85
C LEU A 163 0.06 -16.50 -4.60
N ALA A 164 1.26 -16.57 -4.03
CA ALA A 164 2.50 -16.28 -4.74
C ALA A 164 2.70 -17.17 -5.96
N ASP A 165 2.39 -18.47 -5.85
CA ASP A 165 2.48 -19.38 -7.00
C ASP A 165 1.50 -18.98 -8.10
N LYS A 166 0.25 -18.65 -7.73
CA LYS A 166 -0.75 -18.16 -8.69
C LYS A 166 -0.36 -16.82 -9.32
N PHE A 167 0.25 -15.93 -8.55
CA PHE A 167 0.69 -14.62 -9.03
C PHE A 167 1.84 -14.72 -10.02
N ASN A 168 2.81 -15.59 -9.72
CA ASN A 168 3.95 -15.87 -10.60
C ASN A 168 3.49 -16.44 -11.95
N GLN A 169 2.49 -17.32 -11.93
CA GLN A 169 1.91 -17.97 -13.12
C GLN A 169 0.83 -17.13 -13.80
N LEU A 170 0.59 -15.89 -13.35
CA LEU A 170 -0.48 -15.07 -13.89
C LEU A 170 -0.21 -14.66 -15.34
N GLU A 171 -0.88 -15.33 -16.27
CA GLU A 171 -0.93 -14.94 -17.68
C GLU A 171 -2.11 -14.00 -17.93
N GLN A 172 -1.83 -12.86 -18.56
CA GLN A 172 -2.85 -11.86 -18.87
C GLN A 172 -3.16 -11.86 -20.36
N ARG A 173 -4.30 -12.45 -20.74
CA ARG A 173 -4.81 -12.39 -22.12
C ARG A 173 -4.99 -10.95 -22.63
N HIS A 174 -5.37 -10.06 -21.72
CA HIS A 174 -5.40 -8.61 -21.93
C HIS A 174 -4.62 -7.97 -20.80
N THR A 175 -3.64 -7.12 -21.16
CA THR A 175 -2.78 -6.46 -20.18
C THR A 175 -3.62 -5.59 -19.21
N ARG A 176 -3.35 -5.77 -17.92
CA ARG A 176 -3.95 -5.07 -16.79
C ARG A 176 -2.91 -4.92 -15.68
N MET A 177 -3.08 -3.92 -14.84
CA MET A 177 -2.35 -3.87 -13.57
C MET A 177 -2.83 -5.01 -12.66
N ALA A 178 -1.91 -5.90 -12.31
CA ALA A 178 -2.12 -6.93 -11.32
C ALA A 178 -1.39 -6.57 -10.03
N LEU A 179 -2.14 -6.44 -8.94
CA LEU A 179 -1.63 -6.08 -7.64
C LEU A 179 -1.80 -7.26 -6.68
N PHE A 180 -0.71 -7.72 -6.11
CA PHE A 180 -0.73 -8.63 -4.98
C PHE A 180 -0.60 -7.84 -3.69
N TYR A 181 -1.66 -7.79 -2.88
CA TYR A 181 -1.65 -7.09 -1.60
C TYR A 181 -1.84 -8.06 -0.43
N VAL A 182 -0.78 -8.26 0.36
CA VAL A 182 -0.78 -9.12 1.54
C VAL A 182 -0.90 -8.29 2.82
N TRP A 183 -1.73 -8.71 3.77
CA TRP A 183 -1.81 -8.09 5.10
C TRP A 183 -1.67 -9.10 6.24
N GLY A 184 -1.37 -8.63 7.46
CA GLY A 184 -1.45 -9.44 8.67
C GLY A 184 -0.83 -8.76 9.88
N HIS A 185 -0.56 -9.53 10.93
CA HIS A 185 0.18 -9.02 12.09
C HIS A 185 1.46 -9.82 12.30
N SER A 186 2.56 -9.14 12.61
CA SER A 186 3.85 -9.82 12.81
C SER A 186 3.85 -10.77 14.02
N TYR A 187 3.00 -10.50 15.02
CA TYR A 187 2.87 -11.36 16.19
C TYR A 187 2.27 -12.73 15.87
N GLU A 188 1.49 -12.85 14.79
CA GLU A 188 0.90 -14.12 14.39
C GLU A 188 1.97 -15.12 13.92
N PHE A 189 3.07 -14.64 13.33
CA PHE A 189 4.16 -15.53 12.93
C PHE A 189 4.83 -16.23 14.12
N GLU A 190 4.96 -15.50 15.24
CA GLU A 190 5.51 -16.04 16.47
C GLU A 190 4.50 -16.95 17.16
N ASN A 191 3.25 -16.50 17.31
CA ASN A 191 2.19 -17.28 17.97
C ASN A 191 1.94 -18.62 17.28
N ASP A 192 1.92 -18.61 15.94
CA ASP A 192 1.67 -19.80 15.14
C ASP A 192 2.96 -20.59 14.84
N ASN A 193 4.12 -20.10 15.31
CA ASN A 193 5.46 -20.65 15.07
C ASN A 193 5.70 -21.00 13.58
N ASN A 194 5.42 -20.03 12.70
CA ASN A 194 5.41 -20.23 11.25
C ASN A 194 6.20 -19.17 10.46
N TRP A 195 7.27 -18.63 11.07
CA TRP A 195 8.15 -17.65 10.43
C TRP A 195 8.71 -18.13 9.09
N GLU A 196 8.84 -19.44 8.84
CA GLU A 196 9.27 -19.96 7.54
C GLU A 196 8.34 -19.57 6.38
N LEU A 197 7.10 -19.15 6.66
CA LEU A 197 6.20 -18.64 5.64
C LEU A 197 6.77 -17.38 4.97
N ILE A 198 7.39 -16.45 5.72
CA ILE A 198 7.93 -15.23 5.09
C ILE A 198 9.13 -15.55 4.22
N ASP A 199 9.97 -16.50 4.63
CA ASP A 199 11.11 -16.96 3.84
C ASP A 199 10.65 -17.61 2.53
N ARG A 200 9.70 -18.55 2.61
CA ARG A 200 9.12 -19.20 1.43
C ARG A 200 8.42 -18.22 0.50
N PHE A 201 7.79 -17.19 1.04
CA PHE A 201 7.17 -16.14 0.26
C PHE A 201 8.24 -15.29 -0.44
N GLY A 202 9.23 -14.82 0.29
CA GLY A 202 10.36 -14.05 -0.20
C GLY A 202 11.14 -14.76 -1.31
N GLU A 203 11.41 -16.05 -1.15
CA GLU A 203 12.05 -16.89 -2.18
C GLU A 203 11.23 -16.98 -3.48
N LYS A 204 9.90 -16.95 -3.38
CA LYS A 204 9.01 -17.06 -4.54
C LYS A 204 8.85 -15.75 -5.30
N VAL A 205 8.83 -14.62 -4.59
CA VAL A 205 8.44 -13.33 -5.18
C VAL A 205 9.50 -12.26 -5.10
N GLY A 206 10.54 -12.39 -4.28
CA GLY A 206 11.59 -11.38 -4.09
C GLY A 206 12.55 -11.28 -5.28
N GLY A 207 13.06 -10.07 -5.52
CA GLY A 207 14.11 -9.82 -6.53
C GLY A 207 13.71 -10.05 -8.00
N LYS A 208 12.42 -10.14 -8.31
CA LYS A 208 11.93 -10.28 -9.69
C LYS A 208 11.90 -8.94 -10.41
N ASP A 209 12.36 -8.94 -11.65
CA ASP A 209 12.37 -7.77 -12.54
C ASP A 209 10.99 -7.46 -13.13
N ASP A 210 10.07 -8.44 -13.14
CA ASP A 210 8.70 -8.28 -13.64
C ASP A 210 7.70 -7.75 -12.60
N ILE A 211 8.14 -7.46 -11.37
CA ILE A 211 7.30 -6.99 -10.25
C ILE A 211 7.78 -5.63 -9.73
N TRP A 212 6.84 -4.69 -9.61
CA TRP A 212 7.07 -3.46 -8.85
C TRP A 212 6.80 -3.69 -7.36
N TYR A 213 7.84 -3.62 -6.52
CA TYR A 213 7.69 -3.64 -5.05
C TYR A 213 7.45 -2.22 -4.55
N ALA A 214 6.34 -2.01 -3.87
CA ALA A 214 5.91 -0.69 -3.45
C ALA A 214 5.23 -0.71 -2.08
N THR A 215 5.26 0.40 -1.37
CA THR A 215 4.36 0.62 -0.22
C THR A 215 2.95 0.96 -0.70
N ASN A 216 1.98 0.98 0.21
CA ASN A 216 0.61 1.33 -0.11
C ASN A 216 0.49 2.79 -0.58
N ALA A 217 1.19 3.73 0.08
CA ALA A 217 1.24 5.13 -0.35
C ALA A 217 1.85 5.27 -1.76
N GLU A 218 2.92 4.55 -2.08
CA GLU A 218 3.52 4.60 -3.42
C GLU A 218 2.51 4.17 -4.50
N ILE A 219 1.75 3.10 -4.25
CA ILE A 219 0.68 2.65 -5.15
C ILE A 219 -0.45 3.68 -5.24
N ALA A 220 -0.95 4.18 -4.11
CA ALA A 220 -2.04 5.15 -4.09
C ALA A 220 -1.65 6.46 -4.82
N LEU A 221 -0.46 7.00 -4.53
CA LEU A 221 0.08 8.19 -5.18
C LEU A 221 0.32 7.98 -6.68
N TYR A 222 0.81 6.80 -7.08
CA TYR A 222 0.98 6.45 -8.49
C TYR A 222 -0.37 6.46 -9.23
N MET A 223 -1.40 5.85 -8.65
CA MET A 223 -2.73 5.82 -9.26
C MET A 223 -3.38 7.21 -9.31
N GLN A 224 -3.17 8.06 -8.30
CA GLN A 224 -3.57 9.46 -8.34
C GLN A 224 -2.83 10.24 -9.45
N ALA A 225 -1.51 10.04 -9.61
CA ALA A 225 -0.74 10.68 -10.67
C ALA A 225 -1.23 10.26 -12.06
N LEU A 226 -1.49 8.97 -12.26
CA LEU A 226 -2.01 8.40 -13.49
C LEU A 226 -3.41 8.95 -13.84
N GLY A 227 -4.29 9.02 -12.85
CA GLY A 227 -5.64 9.59 -13.02
C GLY A 227 -5.66 11.10 -13.31
N ARG A 228 -4.55 11.82 -13.06
CA ARG A 228 -4.41 13.26 -13.33
C ARG A 228 -3.83 13.59 -14.71
N LEU A 229 -3.46 12.59 -15.50
CA LEU A 229 -3.02 12.80 -16.88
C LEU A 229 -4.09 13.53 -17.70
N ARG A 230 -3.65 14.44 -18.57
CA ARG A 230 -4.54 15.24 -19.43
C ARG A 230 -4.20 14.98 -20.88
N PHE A 231 -5.18 14.55 -21.66
CA PHE A 231 -5.00 14.18 -23.07
C PHE A 231 -5.60 15.22 -24.02
N SER A 232 -5.00 15.40 -25.19
CA SER A 232 -5.68 16.01 -26.34
C SER A 232 -6.85 15.14 -26.80
N VAL A 233 -7.80 15.74 -27.52
CA VAL A 233 -9.02 15.06 -27.99
C VAL A 233 -8.73 13.83 -28.86
N ASP A 234 -7.63 13.85 -29.61
CA ASP A 234 -7.18 12.74 -30.46
C ASP A 234 -6.22 11.75 -29.76
N SER A 235 -5.93 12.00 -28.49
CA SER A 235 -5.00 11.27 -27.63
C SER A 235 -3.56 11.19 -28.14
N ARG A 236 -3.11 12.20 -28.91
CA ARG A 236 -1.71 12.30 -29.39
C ARG A 236 -0.81 13.15 -28.51
N ILE A 237 -1.38 13.98 -27.65
CA ILE A 237 -0.64 14.81 -26.71
C ILE A 237 -1.11 14.44 -25.32
N VAL A 238 -0.17 14.20 -24.41
CA VAL A 238 -0.45 13.96 -23.00
C VAL A 238 0.38 14.89 -22.14
N HIS A 239 -0.27 15.52 -21.17
CA HIS A 239 0.37 16.33 -20.14
C HIS A 239 0.27 15.61 -18.80
N ASN A 240 1.42 15.39 -18.15
CA ASN A 240 1.50 14.91 -16.78
C ASN A 240 1.74 16.10 -15.84
N PRO A 241 0.72 16.55 -15.08
CA PRO A 241 0.88 17.66 -14.14
C PRO A 241 1.53 17.25 -12.82
N SER A 242 1.80 15.95 -12.61
CA SER A 242 2.37 15.42 -11.37
C SER A 242 3.91 15.49 -11.41
N ALA A 243 4.56 15.45 -10.24
CA ALA A 243 6.02 15.36 -10.16
C ALA A 243 6.56 13.96 -10.52
N ALA A 244 5.76 12.91 -10.33
CA ALA A 244 6.16 11.54 -10.63
C ALA A 244 5.96 11.20 -12.12
N SER A 245 6.91 10.46 -12.70
CA SER A 245 6.69 9.75 -13.96
C SER A 245 5.61 8.69 -13.80
N VAL A 246 4.78 8.52 -14.83
CA VAL A 246 3.79 7.45 -14.92
C VAL A 246 3.91 6.73 -16.24
N TRP A 247 3.42 5.50 -16.33
CA TRP A 247 3.48 4.69 -17.54
C TRP A 247 2.07 4.36 -18.01
N ILE A 248 1.89 4.41 -19.32
CA ILE A 248 0.66 4.03 -20.01
C ILE A 248 0.99 3.03 -21.11
N SER A 249 -0.02 2.38 -21.66
CA SER A 249 0.12 1.79 -22.99
C SER A 249 -0.43 2.73 -24.05
N ALA A 250 0.34 2.97 -25.11
CA ALA A 250 -0.11 3.61 -26.35
C ALA A 250 -0.01 2.60 -27.50
N GLU A 251 -1.14 2.24 -28.10
CA GLU A 251 -1.25 1.17 -29.12
C GLU A 251 -0.71 -0.22 -28.70
N GLY A 252 -0.41 -0.41 -27.41
CA GLY A 252 0.10 -1.66 -26.85
C GLY A 252 1.46 -1.50 -26.19
N ASP A 253 2.24 -0.52 -26.65
CA ASP A 253 3.60 -0.27 -26.17
C ASP A 253 3.61 0.54 -24.89
N ALA A 254 4.48 0.17 -23.96
CA ALA A 254 4.66 0.91 -22.73
C ALA A 254 5.38 2.23 -23.00
N VAL A 255 4.77 3.34 -22.58
CA VAL A 255 5.33 4.69 -22.76
C VAL A 255 5.41 5.38 -21.41
N GLU A 256 6.59 5.88 -21.07
CA GLU A 256 6.78 6.77 -19.92
C GLU A 256 6.24 8.17 -20.25
N ILE A 257 5.46 8.73 -19.33
CA ILE A 257 5.07 10.14 -19.34
C ILE A 257 5.78 10.82 -18.16
N PRO A 258 6.91 11.51 -18.39
CA PRO A 258 7.69 12.12 -17.32
C PRO A 258 6.89 13.15 -16.53
N GLY A 259 7.19 13.29 -15.24
CA GLY A 259 6.57 14.29 -14.37
C GLY A 259 6.76 15.71 -14.89
N GLY A 260 5.69 16.51 -14.87
CA GLY A 260 5.68 17.91 -15.35
C GLY A 260 5.80 18.09 -16.87
N ALA A 261 5.79 17.00 -17.65
CA ALA A 261 6.04 17.06 -19.08
C ALA A 261 4.75 17.07 -19.92
N VAL A 262 4.86 17.67 -21.11
CA VAL A 262 3.93 17.47 -22.22
C VAL A 262 4.63 16.60 -23.26
N VAL A 263 4.08 15.43 -23.54
CA VAL A 263 4.64 14.42 -24.44
C VAL A 263 3.75 14.31 -25.68
N GLN A 264 4.37 14.31 -26.86
CA GLN A 264 3.71 13.90 -28.09
C GLN A 264 3.90 12.39 -28.27
N LEU A 265 2.79 11.67 -28.37
CA LEU A 265 2.77 10.24 -28.62
C LEU A 265 2.86 10.02 -30.14
N SER A 266 3.98 9.45 -30.58
CA SER A 266 4.15 8.97 -31.95
C SER A 266 3.66 7.53 -32.08
N THR A 267 3.11 7.22 -33.25
CA THR A 267 2.89 5.84 -33.72
C THR A 267 4.20 5.10 -33.91
#